data_AF-A0A7W0F978-F1
#
_entry.id   AF-A0A7W0F978-F1
#
_cell.length_a   1.000
_cell.length_b   1.000
_cell.length_c   1.000
_cell.angle_alpha   90.00
_cell.angle_beta   90.00
_cell.angle_gamma   90.00
#
_symmetry.space_group_name_H-M   'P 1'
#
loop_
_entity.id
_entity.type
_entity.pdbx_description
1 polymer ?
#
loop_
_entity_poly.entity_id
_entity_poly.type
_entity_poly.pdbx_seq_one_letter_code
_entity_poly.pdbx_strand_id
1 'polypeptide(L)'
;MIICLIVLPLFITAIVRFGQTLIIQQRLLMAAKHGVILRSTNLVADTYVKSEIKKFLRDGTPKMESSKITISLSKITYFGNPISKVTVGYKIKVPKFSNNFFKPFSTEQITLKEDAYCAHLRRLPGTPYTPDF
;
A
#
# COMPACT_ATOMS: atom_id res chain seq x y z
N MET A 1 1.89 -28.10 31.25
CA MET A 1 1.20 -28.58 30.04
C MET A 1 0.04 -27.69 29.59
N ILE A 2 -0.88 -27.29 30.49
CA ILE A 2 -2.06 -26.45 30.14
C ILE A 2 -1.68 -25.09 29.55
N ILE A 3 -0.61 -24.47 30.06
CA ILE A 3 -0.11 -23.17 29.58
C ILE A 3 0.34 -23.25 28.11
N CYS A 4 1.04 -24.32 27.70
CA CYS A 4 1.45 -24.51 26.31
C CYS A 4 0.25 -24.66 25.36
N LEU A 5 -0.84 -25.28 25.83
CA LEU A 5 -2.06 -25.49 25.07
C LEU A 5 -2.81 -24.18 24.77
N ILE A 6 -2.64 -23.15 25.60
CA ILE A 6 -3.23 -21.81 25.44
C ILE A 6 -2.28 -20.89 24.67
N VAL A 7 -0.98 -20.96 24.95
CA VAL A 7 0.03 -20.08 24.33
C VAL A 7 0.24 -20.42 22.85
N LEU A 8 0.20 -21.70 22.48
CA LEU A 8 0.39 -22.12 21.08
C LEU A 8 -0.64 -21.51 20.11
N PRO A 9 -1.97 -21.60 20.34
CA PRO A 9 -2.95 -20.98 19.44
C PRO A 9 -2.87 -19.46 19.44
N LEU A 10 -2.53 -18.82 20.57
CA LEU A 10 -2.27 -17.37 20.62
C LEU A 10 -1.08 -16.98 19.74
N PHE A 11 -0.01 -17.77 19.75
CA PHE A 11 1.18 -17.50 18.96
C PHE A 11 0.92 -17.71 17.46
N ILE A 12 0.24 -18.79 17.09
CA ILE A 12 -0.14 -19.06 15.69
C ILE A 12 -1.04 -17.96 15.15
N THR A 13 -2.06 -17.54 15.92
CA THR A 13 -2.96 -16.45 15.49
C THR A 13 -2.23 -15.13 15.35
N ALA A 14 -1.27 -14.81 16.22
CA ALA A 14 -0.43 -13.63 16.11
C ALA A 14 0.44 -13.66 14.84
N ILE A 15 1.10 -14.78 14.54
CA ILE A 15 1.92 -14.95 13.32
C ILE A 15 1.06 -14.79 12.07
N VAL A 16 -0.10 -15.42 12.02
CA VAL A 16 -1.01 -15.32 10.86
C VAL A 16 -1.46 -13.88 10.64
N ARG A 17 -1.80 -13.14 11.71
CA ARG A 17 -2.17 -11.72 11.62
C ARG A 17 -1.01 -10.84 11.16
N PHE A 18 0.21 -11.12 11.62
CA PHE A 18 1.41 -10.42 11.18
C PHE A 18 1.69 -10.67 9.70
N GLY A 19 1.62 -11.93 9.25
CA GLY A 19 1.75 -12.30 7.84
C GLY A 19 0.71 -11.61 6.95
N GLN A 20 -0.56 -11.60 7.36
CA GLN A 20 -1.61 -10.87 6.64
C GLN A 20 -1.30 -9.38 6.50
N THR A 21 -0.76 -8.76 7.55
CA THR A 21 -0.39 -7.33 7.55
C THR A 21 0.73 -7.04 6.55
N LEU A 22 1.77 -7.88 6.50
CA LEU A 22 2.86 -7.75 5.55
C LEU A 22 2.38 -7.91 4.09
N ILE A 23 1.51 -8.88 3.82
CA ILE A 23 0.94 -9.09 2.48
C ILE A 23 0.14 -7.85 2.05
N ILE A 24 -0.63 -7.25 2.97
CA ILE A 24 -1.35 -6.00 2.71
C ILE A 24 -0.37 -4.88 2.36
N GLN A 25 0.71 -4.70 3.12
CA GLN A 25 1.72 -3.66 2.83
C GLN A 25 2.37 -3.85 1.45
N GLN A 26 2.84 -5.06 1.14
CA GLN A 26 3.45 -5.34 -0.17
C GLN A 26 2.49 -5.02 -1.32
N ARG A 27 1.20 -5.31 -1.14
CA ARG A 27 0.20 -5.05 -2.17
C ARG A 27 -0.16 -3.57 -2.30
N LEU A 28 -0.20 -2.83 -1.19
CA LEU A 28 -0.32 -1.38 -1.23
C LEU A 28 0.86 -0.75 -1.98
N LEU A 29 2.08 -1.25 -1.75
CA LEU A 29 3.28 -0.83 -2.46
C LEU A 29 3.20 -1.13 -3.97
N MET A 30 2.76 -2.34 -4.36
CA MET A 30 2.55 -2.68 -5.77
C MET A 30 1.51 -1.77 -6.42
N ALA A 31 0.41 -1.51 -5.73
CA ALA A 31 -0.65 -0.61 -6.22
C ALA A 31 -0.15 0.83 -6.37
N ALA A 32 0.64 1.32 -5.42
CA ALA A 32 1.28 2.63 -5.48
C ALA A 32 2.23 2.71 -6.68
N LYS A 33 3.12 1.72 -6.88
CA LYS A 33 4.03 1.65 -8.03
C LYS A 33 3.27 1.65 -9.36
N HIS A 34 2.24 0.82 -9.48
CA HIS A 34 1.42 0.76 -10.69
C HIS A 34 0.74 2.12 -10.98
N GLY A 35 0.15 2.74 -9.96
CA GLY A 35 -0.48 4.05 -10.07
C GLY A 35 0.49 5.16 -10.46
N VAL A 36 1.70 5.14 -9.91
CA VAL A 36 2.77 6.07 -10.24
C VAL A 36 3.19 5.96 -11.69
N ILE A 37 3.35 4.74 -12.21
CA ILE A 37 3.74 4.51 -13.61
C ILE A 37 2.66 5.07 -14.55
N LEU A 38 1.39 4.78 -14.29
CA LEU A 38 0.29 5.33 -15.08
C LEU A 38 0.30 6.86 -15.07
N ARG A 39 0.54 7.45 -13.90
CA ARG A 39 0.55 8.91 -13.74
C ARG A 39 1.76 9.58 -14.38
N SER A 40 2.94 8.95 -14.33
CA SER A 40 4.16 9.53 -14.89
C SER A 40 4.12 9.62 -16.41
N THR A 41 3.27 8.83 -17.09
CA THR A 41 3.05 8.95 -18.54
C THR A 41 2.34 10.23 -18.96
N ASN A 42 1.60 10.91 -18.05
CA ASN A 42 0.69 12.03 -18.38
C ASN A 42 -0.34 11.75 -19.49
N LEU A 43 -0.53 10.50 -19.93
CA LEU A 43 -1.50 10.13 -20.96
C LEU A 43 -2.91 9.91 -20.40
N VAL A 44 -3.04 9.91 -19.06
CA VAL A 44 -4.21 9.40 -18.36
C VAL A 44 -4.60 10.35 -17.24
N ALA A 45 -5.91 10.59 -17.09
CA ALA A 45 -6.43 11.48 -16.05
C ALA A 45 -6.25 10.91 -14.63
N ASP A 46 -6.06 11.78 -13.65
CA ASP A 46 -5.90 11.40 -12.23
C ASP A 46 -7.10 10.59 -11.70
N THR A 47 -8.31 10.78 -12.24
CA THR A 47 -9.51 9.99 -11.91
C THR A 47 -9.37 8.54 -12.33
N TYR A 48 -8.85 8.29 -13.53
CA TYR A 48 -8.61 6.95 -14.06
C TYR A 48 -7.50 6.24 -13.28
N VAL A 49 -6.42 6.94 -12.92
CA VAL A 49 -5.36 6.38 -12.07
C VAL A 49 -5.95 5.90 -10.73
N LYS A 50 -6.82 6.71 -10.10
CA LYS A 50 -7.51 6.32 -8.87
C LYS A 50 -8.43 5.11 -9.06
N SER A 51 -9.17 5.02 -10.17
CA SER A 51 -10.04 3.86 -10.42
C SER A 51 -9.24 2.59 -10.65
N GLU A 52 -8.12 2.67 -11.36
CA GLU A 52 -7.28 1.50 -11.65
C GLU A 52 -6.61 0.97 -10.38
N ILE A 53 -6.08 1.86 -9.52
CA ILE A 53 -5.56 1.47 -8.19
C ILE A 53 -6.66 0.80 -7.35
N LYS A 54 -7.88 1.36 -7.32
CA LYS A 54 -9.01 0.77 -6.58
C LYS A 54 -9.38 -0.61 -7.12
N LYS A 55 -9.43 -0.76 -8.44
CA LYS A 55 -9.72 -2.02 -9.12
C LYS A 55 -8.66 -3.07 -8.79
N PHE A 56 -7.38 -2.71 -8.90
CA PHE A 56 -6.25 -3.58 -8.54
C PHE A 56 -6.32 -4.08 -7.10
N LEU A 57 -6.67 -3.20 -6.14
CA LEU A 57 -6.79 -3.56 -4.72
C LEU A 57 -8.07 -4.36 -4.40
N ARG A 58 -9.14 -4.19 -5.16
CA ARG A 58 -10.39 -4.93 -5.01
C ARG A 58 -10.29 -6.36 -5.55
N ASP A 59 -9.68 -6.52 -6.73
CA ASP A 59 -9.80 -7.75 -7.50
C ASP A 59 -8.78 -8.83 -7.09
N GLY A 60 -7.60 -8.44 -6.57
CA GLY A 60 -6.62 -9.41 -6.08
C GLY A 60 -6.85 -9.92 -4.65
N THR A 61 -5.99 -10.84 -4.20
CA THR A 61 -5.98 -11.44 -2.86
C THR A 61 -4.86 -10.86 -1.98
N PRO A 62 -5.11 -10.54 -0.70
CA PRO A 62 -6.39 -10.51 0.02
C PRO A 62 -7.29 -9.35 -0.43
N LYS A 63 -8.61 -9.60 -0.55
CA LYS A 63 -9.56 -8.56 -0.99
C LYS A 63 -9.58 -7.39 0.00
N MET A 64 -9.32 -6.18 -0.49
CA MET A 64 -9.34 -4.96 0.33
C MET A 64 -10.68 -4.24 0.15
N GLU A 65 -11.29 -3.84 1.27
CA GLU A 65 -12.54 -3.08 1.23
C GLU A 65 -12.29 -1.66 0.73
N SER A 66 -13.01 -1.25 -0.31
CA SER A 66 -12.79 0.05 -0.95
C SER A 66 -13.06 1.25 -0.02
N SER A 67 -13.89 1.08 1.00
CA SER A 67 -14.19 2.13 2.00
C SER A 67 -13.01 2.44 2.93
N LYS A 68 -12.07 1.50 3.08
CA LYS A 68 -10.88 1.63 3.93
C LYS A 68 -9.64 2.12 3.18
N ILE A 69 -9.73 2.26 1.85
CA ILE A 69 -8.63 2.68 0.97
C ILE A 69 -8.60 4.20 0.85
N THR A 70 -7.43 4.80 1.06
CA THR A 70 -7.15 6.21 0.78
C THR A 70 -6.13 6.32 -0.35
N ILE A 71 -6.36 7.21 -1.32
CA ILE A 71 -5.44 7.41 -2.45
C ILE A 71 -5.18 8.90 -2.60
N SER A 72 -3.92 9.30 -2.49
CA SER A 72 -3.48 10.66 -2.75
C SER A 72 -2.52 10.70 -3.93
N LEU A 73 -2.68 11.72 -4.76
CA LEU A 73 -1.94 11.93 -5.99
C LEU A 73 -1.31 13.33 -5.91
N SER A 74 0.01 13.44 -5.73
CA SER A 74 0.73 14.73 -5.74
C SER A 74 1.84 14.77 -6.78
N LYS A 75 2.15 15.96 -7.32
CA LYS A 75 3.33 16.18 -8.15
C LYS A 75 4.34 16.95 -7.30
N ILE A 76 5.56 16.45 -7.21
CA ILE A 76 6.66 17.10 -6.50
C ILE A 76 7.75 17.45 -7.52
N THR A 77 8.50 18.50 -7.26
CA THR A 77 9.62 18.89 -8.13
C THR A 77 10.90 18.63 -7.35
N TYR A 78 11.83 17.87 -7.93
CA TYR A 78 13.14 17.60 -7.31
C TYR A 78 14.23 17.89 -8.35
N PHE A 79 15.14 18.81 -8.04
CA PHE A 79 16.16 19.32 -8.96
C PHE A 79 15.60 19.76 -10.33
N GLY A 80 14.46 20.48 -10.34
CA GLY A 80 13.83 20.97 -11.57
C GLY A 80 13.06 19.91 -12.38
N ASN A 81 13.18 18.64 -12.04
CA ASN A 81 12.45 17.55 -12.70
C ASN A 81 11.11 17.27 -12.00
N PRO A 82 9.99 17.22 -12.74
CA PRO A 82 8.71 16.89 -12.15
C PRO A 82 8.64 15.38 -11.87
N ILE A 83 8.33 15.03 -10.63
CA ILE A 83 8.18 13.66 -10.13
C ILE A 83 6.72 13.46 -9.74
N SER A 84 6.13 12.38 -10.24
CA SER A 84 4.81 11.93 -9.82
C SER A 84 4.92 11.11 -8.54
N LYS A 85 4.16 11.49 -7.51
CA LYS A 85 4.00 10.76 -6.26
C LYS A 85 2.57 10.20 -6.16
N VAL A 86 2.46 8.93 -5.79
CA VAL A 86 1.18 8.32 -5.40
C VAL A 86 1.34 7.71 -4.02
N THR A 87 0.40 8.05 -3.15
CA THR A 87 0.27 7.50 -1.81
C THR A 87 -0.99 6.65 -1.75
N VAL A 88 -0.84 5.39 -1.38
CA VAL A 88 -1.97 4.47 -1.16
C VAL A 88 -1.98 4.08 0.31
N GLY A 89 -3.11 4.29 0.97
CA GLY A 89 -3.31 3.92 2.36
C GLY A 89 -4.46 2.96 2.56
N TYR A 90 -4.37 2.17 3.63
CA TYR A 90 -5.42 1.24 4.03
C TYR A 90 -5.59 1.23 5.55
N LYS A 91 -6.83 1.34 6.01
CA LYS A 91 -7.16 1.31 7.44
C LYS A 91 -7.33 -0.14 7.91
N ILE A 92 -6.50 -0.57 8.86
CA ILE A 92 -6.60 -1.89 9.50
C ILE A 92 -6.79 -1.77 11.00
N LYS A 93 -7.43 -2.78 11.61
CA LYS A 93 -7.52 -2.91 13.06
C LYS A 93 -6.41 -3.83 13.53
N VAL A 94 -5.53 -3.33 14.39
CA VAL A 94 -4.46 -4.11 15.00
C VAL A 94 -4.73 -4.30 16.50
N PRO A 95 -4.38 -5.46 17.06
CA PRO A 95 -4.42 -5.65 18.50
C PRO A 95 -3.36 -4.76 19.17
N LYS A 96 -3.78 -4.05 20.22
CA LYS A 96 -2.96 -3.24 21.10
C LYS A 96 -3.02 -3.83 22.51
N PHE A 97 -1.86 -4.00 23.13
CA PHE A 97 -1.79 -4.38 24.53
C PHE A 97 -2.34 -3.25 25.40
N SER A 98 -3.31 -3.56 26.23
CA SER A 98 -3.88 -2.63 27.21
C SER A 98 -3.28 -2.91 28.58
N ASN A 99 -3.11 -1.86 29.38
CA ASN A 99 -2.68 -1.99 30.79
C ASN A 99 -3.77 -2.58 31.70
N ASN A 100 -4.96 -2.87 31.18
CA ASN A 100 -6.04 -3.50 31.93
C ASN A 100 -5.87 -5.03 32.00
N PHE A 101 -5.61 -5.53 33.21
CA PHE A 101 -5.45 -6.97 33.49
C PHE A 101 -6.66 -7.82 33.07
N PHE A 102 -7.88 -7.28 33.16
CA PHE A 102 -9.12 -7.97 32.79
C PHE A 102 -9.48 -7.88 31.29
N LYS A 103 -8.79 -7.02 30.51
CA LYS A 103 -8.94 -6.91 29.05
C LYS A 103 -7.59 -6.59 28.41
N PRO A 104 -6.65 -7.55 28.38
CA PRO A 104 -5.28 -7.30 27.93
C PRO A 104 -5.18 -6.94 26.44
N PHE A 105 -6.20 -7.25 25.64
CA PHE A 105 -6.24 -6.96 24.21
C PHE A 105 -7.34 -5.93 23.89
N SER A 106 -6.91 -4.76 23.41
CA SER A 106 -7.78 -3.77 22.76
C SER A 106 -7.50 -3.77 21.26
N THR A 107 -8.41 -3.23 20.44
CA THR A 107 -8.17 -3.04 19.01
C THR A 107 -8.00 -1.56 18.69
N GLU A 108 -6.89 -1.20 18.05
CA GLU A 108 -6.63 0.15 17.55
C GLU A 108 -6.72 0.17 16.02
N GLN A 109 -7.29 1.23 15.47
CA GLN A 109 -7.34 1.41 14.02
C GLN A 109 -6.12 2.19 13.56
N ILE A 110 -5.22 1.52 12.82
CA ILE A 110 -4.05 2.16 12.22
C ILE A 110 -4.25 2.31 10.71
N THR A 111 -3.61 3.32 10.12
CA THR A 111 -3.58 3.51 8.66
C THR A 111 -2.20 3.13 8.15
N LEU A 112 -2.12 2.00 7.45
CA LEU A 112 -0.94 1.65 6.67
C LEU A 112 -0.88 2.59 5.47
N LYS A 113 0.31 3.11 5.15
CA LYS A 113 0.54 4.03 4.04
C LYS A 113 1.78 3.61 3.29
N GLU A 114 1.67 3.48 1.98
CA GLU A 114 2.78 3.20 1.08
C GLU A 114 2.87 4.30 0.03
N ASP A 115 4.09 4.79 -0.18
CA ASP A 115 4.41 5.85 -1.12
C ASP A 115 5.26 5.29 -2.25
N ALA A 116 4.96 5.71 -3.48
CA ALA A 116 5.80 5.46 -4.63
C ALA A 116 6.07 6.75 -5.40
N TYR A 117 7.21 6.78 -6.10
CA TYR A 117 7.71 7.93 -6.84
C TYR A 117 8.20 7.49 -8.23
N CYS A 118 7.94 8.30 -9.26
CA CYS A 118 8.55 8.12 -10.57
C CYS A 118 8.73 9.49 -11.22
N ALA A 119 9.92 9.73 -11.75
CA ALA A 119 10.20 10.89 -12.57
C ALA A 119 9.35 10.82 -13.85
N HIS A 120 8.90 11.98 -14.34
CA HIS A 120 8.27 12.02 -15.65
C HIS A 120 9.29 11.59 -16.72
N LEU A 121 9.01 10.47 -17.38
CA LEU A 121 9.63 10.12 -18.66
C LEU A 121 9.10 11.09 -19.71
N ARG A 122 9.64 12.31 -19.76
CA ARG A 122 9.54 13.11 -20.99
C ARG A 122 10.37 12.36 -22.02
N ARG A 123 9.71 11.81 -23.06
CA ARG A 123 10.41 11.57 -24.34
C ARG A 123 11.10 12.87 -24.70
N LEU A 124 12.43 12.89 -24.67
CA LEU A 124 13.16 13.90 -25.43
C LEU A 124 12.72 13.70 -26.89
N PRO A 125 12.17 14.71 -27.57
CA PRO A 125 11.88 14.59 -28.99
C PRO A 125 13.19 14.28 -29.70
N GLY A 126 13.30 13.09 -30.32
CA GLY A 126 14.42 12.72 -31.20
C GLY A 126 15.36 11.60 -30.73
N THR A 127 15.23 11.01 -29.53
CA THR A 127 16.10 9.89 -29.13
C THR A 127 15.41 8.54 -29.36
N PRO A 128 15.81 7.73 -30.36
CA PRO A 128 15.34 6.35 -30.49
C PRO A 128 15.83 5.50 -29.31
N TYR A 129 15.07 4.45 -29.02
CA TYR A 129 15.34 3.48 -27.96
C TYR A 129 16.65 2.73 -28.26
N THR A 130 17.69 2.94 -27.45
CA THR A 130 18.86 2.06 -27.38
C THR A 130 18.69 1.15 -26.16
N PRO A 131 18.28 -0.12 -26.35
CA PRO A 131 18.38 -1.11 -25.29
C PRO A 131 19.85 -1.52 -25.19
N ASP A 132 20.57 -0.95 -24.22
CA ASP A 132 21.88 -1.46 -23.84
C ASP A 132 21.65 -2.75 -23.03
N PHE A 133 21.82 -3.88 -23.71
CA PHE A 133 22.13 -5.19 -23.11
C PHE A 133 23.63 -5.33 -22.96
#